data_AF-A0A4Y1QPT9-F1
#
_entry.id   AF-A0A4Y1QPT9-F1
#
_cell.length_a   1.000
_cell.length_b   1.000
_cell.length_c   1.000
_cell.angle_alpha   90.00
_cell.angle_beta   90.00
_cell.angle_gamma   90.00
#
_symmetry.space_group_name_H-M   'P 1'
#
loop_
_entity.id
_entity.type
_entity.pdbx_description
1 polymer ?
#
loop_
_entity_poly.entity_id
_entity_poly.type
_entity_poly.pdbx_seq_one_letter_code
_entity_poly.pdbx_strand_id
1 'polypeptide(L)'
;MQWKSWRVMPDEIKVEVRGQLSTNYNLEDLDEESLTYVNRLFAERYKQWKSDLHHHFLAFDDPQVALQEDCPKELEGREDSWEWLCTHFQAPEFVNKAQVNKGNRKKKTLLHHSGSRPFSYRMDARRREGSKFPEIDVFGDVYVRPGNELAESLHTTMVERSQLVLQESASQLPPETPSNLWLLHRMLDFRS
;
A
#
# COMPACT_ATOMS: atom_id res chain seq x y z
N MET A 1 -27.21 -2.49 -11.12
CA MET A 1 -26.39 -2.32 -9.89
C MET A 1 -25.94 -0.86 -9.82
N GLN A 2 -26.38 -0.08 -8.84
CA GLN A 2 -26.26 1.40 -8.89
C GLN A 2 -25.57 2.01 -7.65
N TRP A 3 -24.66 1.28 -7.00
CA TRP A 3 -24.04 1.74 -5.77
C TRP A 3 -22.64 2.28 -6.02
N LYS A 4 -22.35 3.52 -5.60
CA LYS A 4 -21.02 4.16 -5.80
C LYS A 4 -19.90 3.42 -5.05
N SER A 5 -20.19 2.80 -3.91
CA SER A 5 -19.21 2.04 -3.11
C SER A 5 -19.89 0.93 -2.31
N TRP A 6 -19.11 -0.03 -1.79
CA TRP A 6 -19.60 -1.05 -0.87
C TRP A 6 -20.25 -0.43 0.37
N ARG A 7 -19.71 0.69 0.86
CA ARG A 7 -20.24 1.38 2.05
C ARG A 7 -21.70 1.82 1.88
N VAL A 8 -22.08 2.27 0.70
CA VAL A 8 -23.45 2.77 0.40
C VAL A 8 -24.37 1.69 -0.16
N MET A 9 -23.88 0.46 -0.28
CA MET A 9 -24.71 -0.68 -0.63
C MET A 9 -25.67 -0.98 0.53
N PRO A 10 -26.96 -1.26 0.27
CA PRO A 10 -27.92 -1.65 1.29
C PRO A 10 -27.46 -2.90 2.04
N ASP A 11 -27.73 -2.94 3.34
CA ASP A 11 -27.27 -4.05 4.18
C ASP A 11 -27.98 -5.36 3.83
N GLU A 12 -29.20 -5.31 3.31
CA GLU A 12 -29.94 -6.47 2.81
C GLU A 12 -29.17 -7.17 1.68
N ILE A 13 -28.62 -6.38 0.75
CA ILE A 13 -27.81 -6.91 -0.35
C ILE A 13 -26.47 -7.44 0.16
N LYS A 14 -25.83 -6.77 1.12
CA LYS A 14 -24.58 -7.27 1.72
C LYS A 14 -24.81 -8.61 2.44
N VAL A 15 -25.94 -8.76 3.12
CA VAL A 15 -26.36 -10.01 3.78
C VAL A 15 -26.59 -11.10 2.73
N GLU A 16 -27.24 -10.80 1.61
CA GLU A 16 -27.43 -11.74 0.51
C GLU A 16 -26.08 -12.20 -0.09
N VAL A 17 -25.18 -11.25 -0.39
CA VAL A 17 -23.83 -11.56 -0.92
C VAL A 17 -23.05 -12.44 0.06
N ARG A 18 -23.12 -12.16 1.36
CA ARG A 18 -22.53 -13.02 2.39
C ARG A 18 -23.19 -14.40 2.42
N GLY A 19 -24.52 -14.46 2.33
CA GLY A 19 -25.27 -15.73 2.29
C GLY A 19 -24.86 -16.61 1.10
N GLN A 20 -24.62 -16.01 -0.07
CA GLN A 20 -24.07 -16.72 -1.23
C GLN A 20 -22.67 -17.27 -0.94
N LEU A 21 -21.84 -16.54 -0.21
CA LEU A 21 -20.51 -17.03 0.19
C LEU A 21 -20.60 -18.23 1.14
N SER A 22 -21.64 -18.29 1.97
CA SER A 22 -21.89 -19.43 2.88
C SER A 22 -22.11 -20.76 2.17
N THR A 23 -22.41 -20.75 0.86
CA THR A 23 -22.50 -22.00 0.05
C THR A 23 -21.14 -22.71 -0.09
N ASN A 24 -20.04 -21.95 0.00
CA ASN A 24 -18.68 -22.46 -0.19
C ASN A 24 -17.85 -22.45 1.10
N TYR A 25 -18.26 -21.67 2.11
CA TYR A 25 -17.52 -21.47 3.35
C TYR A 25 -18.47 -21.51 4.56
N ASN A 26 -18.07 -22.12 5.67
CA ASN A 26 -18.85 -22.03 6.90
C ASN A 26 -18.68 -20.63 7.52
N LEU A 27 -19.76 -19.85 7.54
CA LEU A 27 -19.81 -18.49 8.10
C LEU A 27 -20.82 -18.35 9.26
N GLU A 28 -21.39 -19.45 9.75
CA GLU A 28 -22.49 -19.43 10.73
C GLU A 28 -22.07 -18.90 12.11
N ASP A 29 -20.81 -19.13 12.49
CA ASP A 29 -20.29 -18.84 13.83
C ASP A 29 -19.13 -17.81 13.83
N LEU A 30 -19.09 -16.90 12.86
CA LEU A 30 -18.07 -15.85 12.86
C LEU A 30 -18.30 -14.86 13.99
N ASP A 31 -17.25 -14.61 14.78
CA ASP A 31 -17.23 -13.51 15.74
C ASP A 31 -17.28 -12.13 15.04
N GLU A 32 -17.50 -11.09 15.82
CA GLU A 32 -17.63 -9.71 15.31
C GLU A 32 -16.36 -9.22 14.60
N GLU A 33 -15.17 -9.61 15.07
CA GLU A 33 -13.89 -9.23 14.46
C GLU A 33 -13.73 -9.87 13.07
N SER A 34 -14.07 -11.15 12.97
CA SER A 34 -14.03 -11.94 11.74
C SER A 34 -15.06 -11.44 10.74
N LEU A 35 -16.29 -11.13 11.19
CA LEU A 35 -17.30 -10.49 10.35
C LEU A 35 -16.83 -9.13 9.82
N THR A 36 -16.19 -8.33 10.67
CA THR A 36 -15.61 -7.03 10.28
C THR A 36 -14.51 -7.23 9.23
N TYR A 37 -13.65 -8.22 9.42
CA TYR A 37 -12.60 -8.56 8.47
C TYR A 37 -13.18 -9.00 7.11
N VAL A 38 -14.18 -9.88 7.10
CA VAL A 38 -14.86 -10.33 5.87
C VAL A 38 -15.53 -9.16 5.15
N ASN A 39 -16.22 -8.28 5.89
CA ASN A 39 -16.81 -7.07 5.30
C ASN A 39 -15.77 -6.13 4.69
N ARG A 40 -14.59 -6.02 5.31
CA ARG A 40 -13.46 -5.28 4.73
C ARG A 40 -12.99 -5.92 3.43
N LEU A 41 -12.89 -7.25 3.37
CA LEU A 41 -12.53 -7.97 2.14
C LEU A 41 -13.55 -7.73 1.02
N PHE A 42 -14.85 -7.77 1.31
CA PHE A 42 -15.88 -7.44 0.32
C PHE A 42 -15.73 -6.01 -0.19
N ALA A 43 -15.46 -5.05 0.70
CA ALA A 43 -15.25 -3.65 0.31
C ALA A 43 -14.06 -3.50 -0.65
N GLU A 44 -12.92 -4.14 -0.34
CA GLU A 44 -11.74 -4.12 -1.21
C GLU A 44 -11.99 -4.84 -2.53
N ARG A 45 -12.68 -5.99 -2.52
CA ARG A 45 -13.00 -6.74 -3.74
C ARG A 45 -13.96 -5.99 -4.65
N TYR A 46 -14.97 -5.35 -4.08
CA TYR A 46 -15.90 -4.49 -4.81
C TYR A 46 -15.20 -3.28 -5.44
N LYS A 47 -14.27 -2.68 -4.71
CA LYS A 47 -13.46 -1.57 -5.20
C LYS A 47 -12.52 -2.02 -6.32
N GLN A 48 -11.90 -3.19 -6.21
CA GLN A 48 -11.06 -3.76 -7.25
C GLN A 48 -11.88 -4.03 -8.52
N TRP A 49 -13.00 -4.73 -8.38
CA TRP A 49 -13.93 -5.01 -9.49
C TRP A 49 -14.33 -3.72 -10.24
N LYS A 50 -14.69 -2.65 -9.51
CA LYS A 50 -14.95 -1.34 -10.14
C LYS A 50 -13.75 -0.73 -10.84
N SER A 51 -12.55 -0.92 -10.29
CA SER A 51 -11.31 -0.45 -10.93
C SER A 51 -11.09 -1.18 -12.26
N ASP A 52 -11.34 -2.49 -12.29
CA ASP A 52 -11.17 -3.31 -13.50
C ASP A 52 -12.19 -2.90 -14.58
N LEU A 53 -13.44 -2.66 -14.19
CA LEU A 53 -14.47 -2.12 -15.09
C LEU A 53 -14.15 -0.71 -15.60
N HIS A 54 -13.57 0.15 -14.77
CA HIS A 54 -13.10 1.46 -15.22
C HIS A 54 -11.91 1.35 -16.18
N HIS A 55 -11.03 0.36 -15.98
CA HIS A 55 -9.96 0.07 -16.94
C HIS A 55 -10.50 -0.42 -18.27
N HIS A 56 -11.52 -1.28 -18.28
CA HIS A 56 -12.23 -1.69 -19.49
C HIS A 56 -12.85 -0.48 -20.20
N PHE A 57 -13.56 0.38 -19.47
CA PHE A 57 -14.12 1.62 -20.01
C PHE A 57 -13.07 2.52 -20.68
N LEU A 58 -11.88 2.65 -20.07
CA LEU A 58 -10.79 3.45 -20.63
C LEU A 58 -10.09 2.82 -21.84
N ALA A 59 -10.41 1.58 -22.21
CA ALA A 59 -9.87 0.94 -23.41
C ALA A 59 -10.54 1.46 -24.69
N PHE A 60 -11.67 2.16 -24.57
CA PHE A 60 -12.38 2.79 -25.69
C PHE A 60 -11.98 4.25 -25.83
N ASP A 61 -11.72 4.69 -27.07
CA ASP A 61 -11.37 6.08 -27.38
C ASP A 61 -12.58 7.03 -27.22
N ASP A 62 -13.79 6.52 -27.47
CA ASP A 62 -15.04 7.26 -27.34
C ASP A 62 -15.94 6.62 -26.27
N PRO A 63 -16.32 7.36 -25.21
CA PRO A 63 -17.28 6.91 -24.21
C PRO A 63 -18.63 6.46 -24.77
N GLN A 64 -19.06 7.01 -25.91
CA GLN A 64 -20.30 6.59 -26.58
C GLN A 64 -20.15 5.20 -27.22
N VAL A 65 -18.96 4.88 -27.73
CA VAL A 65 -18.64 3.54 -28.23
C VAL A 65 -18.60 2.54 -27.07
N ALA A 66 -18.03 2.91 -25.92
CA ALA A 66 -18.03 2.05 -24.72
C ALA A 66 -19.45 1.69 -24.23
N LEU A 67 -20.42 2.59 -24.44
CA LEU A 67 -21.84 2.36 -24.12
C LEU A 67 -22.52 1.41 -25.12
N GLN A 68 -22.08 1.40 -26.37
CA GLN A 68 -22.74 0.69 -27.47
C GLN A 68 -22.10 -0.65 -27.85
N GLU A 69 -20.78 -0.80 -27.71
CA GLU A 69 -20.05 -1.84 -28.44
C GLU A 69 -19.49 -2.99 -27.59
N ASP A 70 -19.40 -2.91 -26.25
CA ASP A 70 -18.96 -4.11 -25.49
C ASP A 70 -19.23 -4.03 -23.98
N CYS A 71 -20.39 -4.52 -23.55
CA CYS A 71 -20.64 -4.78 -22.13
C CYS A 71 -19.67 -5.87 -21.65
N PRO A 72 -18.91 -5.66 -20.57
CA PRO A 72 -18.04 -6.69 -20.01
C PRO A 72 -18.82 -7.99 -19.79
N LYS A 73 -18.23 -9.14 -20.13
CA LYS A 73 -18.89 -10.46 -19.97
C LYS A 73 -19.46 -10.71 -18.57
N GLU A 74 -18.82 -10.16 -17.54
CA GLU A 74 -19.29 -10.24 -16.14
C GLU A 74 -20.63 -9.52 -15.90
N LEU A 75 -21.04 -8.64 -16.82
CA LEU A 75 -22.26 -7.85 -16.80
C LEU A 75 -23.22 -8.19 -17.97
N GLU A 76 -22.99 -9.30 -18.68
CA GLU A 76 -23.89 -9.78 -19.72
C GLU A 76 -25.30 -10.06 -19.13
N GLY A 77 -26.35 -9.51 -19.77
CA GLY A 77 -27.72 -9.54 -19.25
C GLY A 77 -27.99 -8.53 -18.11
N ARG A 78 -27.05 -7.61 -17.84
CA ARG A 78 -27.16 -6.49 -16.90
C ARG A 78 -26.64 -5.19 -17.54
N GLU A 79 -27.06 -4.93 -18.77
CA GLU A 79 -26.63 -3.79 -19.58
C GLU A 79 -26.96 -2.45 -18.89
N ASP A 80 -28.08 -2.40 -18.17
CA ASP A 80 -28.48 -1.26 -17.31
C ASP A 80 -27.39 -0.85 -16.29
N SER A 81 -26.68 -1.85 -15.78
CA SER A 81 -25.65 -1.70 -14.77
C SER A 81 -24.37 -1.18 -15.40
N TRP A 82 -24.06 -1.64 -16.62
CA TRP A 82 -22.95 -1.12 -17.40
C TRP A 82 -23.18 0.33 -17.83
N GLU A 83 -24.36 0.66 -18.33
CA GLU A 83 -24.74 2.03 -18.70
C GLU A 83 -24.60 3.00 -17.52
N TRP A 84 -25.09 2.59 -16.33
CA TRP A 84 -24.93 3.36 -15.11
C TRP A 84 -23.45 3.58 -14.75
N LEU A 85 -22.62 2.54 -14.87
CA LEU A 85 -21.18 2.64 -14.58
C LEU A 85 -20.46 3.58 -15.56
N CYS A 86 -20.75 3.49 -16.85
CA CYS A 86 -20.21 4.39 -17.87
C CYS A 86 -20.59 5.84 -17.60
N THR A 87 -21.83 6.10 -17.20
CA THR A 87 -22.27 7.44 -16.78
C THR A 87 -21.55 7.89 -15.50
N HIS A 88 -21.37 6.98 -14.53
CA HIS A 88 -20.66 7.25 -13.31
C HIS A 88 -19.18 7.61 -13.54
N PHE A 89 -18.49 6.91 -14.46
CA PHE A 89 -17.09 7.17 -14.79
C PHE A 89 -16.89 8.51 -15.51
N GLN A 90 -17.89 8.96 -16.26
CA GLN A 90 -17.90 10.27 -16.93
C GLN A 90 -18.32 11.42 -16.00
N ALA A 91 -18.95 11.12 -14.86
CA ALA A 91 -19.42 12.15 -13.94
C ALA A 91 -18.26 13.04 -13.48
N PRO A 92 -18.42 14.39 -13.47
CA PRO A 92 -17.34 15.32 -13.12
C PRO A 92 -16.71 15.03 -11.75
N GLU A 93 -17.52 14.63 -10.77
CA GLU A 93 -17.06 14.22 -9.43
C GLU A 93 -16.03 13.07 -9.52
N PHE A 94 -16.31 12.06 -10.35
CA PHE A 94 -15.44 10.90 -10.51
C PHE A 94 -14.18 11.27 -11.29
N VAL A 95 -14.32 11.95 -12.42
CA VAL A 95 -13.21 12.36 -13.30
C VAL A 95 -12.21 13.22 -12.52
N ASN A 96 -12.68 14.23 -11.78
CA ASN A 96 -11.83 15.10 -10.98
C ASN A 96 -11.04 14.29 -9.93
N LYS A 97 -11.72 13.38 -9.23
CA LYS A 97 -11.09 12.51 -8.22
C LYS A 97 -10.07 11.57 -8.85
N ALA A 98 -10.38 10.99 -10.01
CA ALA A 98 -9.49 10.09 -10.74
C ALA A 98 -8.24 10.82 -11.23
N GLN A 99 -8.38 12.03 -11.77
CA GLN A 99 -7.27 12.88 -12.21
C GLN A 99 -6.36 13.27 -11.04
N VAL A 100 -6.91 13.71 -9.91
CA VAL A 100 -6.14 14.02 -8.70
C VAL A 100 -5.40 12.77 -8.21
N ASN A 101 -6.05 11.62 -8.14
CA ASN A 101 -5.43 10.36 -7.72
C ASN A 101 -4.30 9.93 -8.68
N LYS A 102 -4.50 10.08 -10.00
CA LYS A 102 -3.47 9.82 -11.02
C LYS A 102 -2.27 10.75 -10.83
N GLY A 103 -2.50 12.04 -10.56
CA GLY A 103 -1.47 13.01 -10.22
C GLY A 103 -0.71 12.63 -8.94
N ASN A 104 -1.42 12.27 -7.88
CA ASN A 104 -0.82 11.84 -6.61
C ASN A 104 0.01 10.57 -6.77
N ARG A 105 -0.45 9.59 -7.57
CA ARG A 105 0.32 8.39 -7.89
C ARG A 105 1.61 8.74 -8.65
N LYS A 106 1.55 9.65 -9.64
CA LYS A 106 2.74 10.11 -10.37
C LYS A 106 3.78 10.82 -9.47
N LYS A 107 3.33 11.50 -8.42
CA LYS A 107 4.21 12.16 -7.43
C LYS A 107 4.92 11.18 -6.49
N LYS A 108 4.47 9.92 -6.40
CA LYS A 108 5.08 8.92 -5.52
C LYS A 108 6.36 8.38 -6.15
N THR A 109 7.50 8.94 -5.74
CA THR A 109 8.84 8.58 -6.24
C THR A 109 9.47 7.40 -5.48
N LEU A 110 9.11 7.23 -4.21
CA LEU A 110 9.58 6.12 -3.38
C LEU A 110 8.48 5.06 -3.22
N LEU A 111 8.63 3.94 -3.94
CA LEU A 111 7.72 2.81 -3.84
C LEU A 111 8.24 1.83 -2.78
N HIS A 112 7.39 1.55 -1.78
CA HIS A 112 7.66 0.48 -0.83
C HIS A 112 7.47 -0.87 -1.52
N HIS A 113 8.26 -1.87 -1.14
CA HIS A 113 8.16 -3.21 -1.73
C HIS A 113 8.21 -4.35 -0.70
N SER A 114 8.06 -3.98 0.57
CA SER A 114 8.23 -4.84 1.73
C SER A 114 7.01 -5.72 2.08
N GLY A 115 6.03 -5.82 1.18
CA GLY A 115 4.81 -6.58 1.42
C GLY A 115 4.03 -6.08 2.64
N SER A 116 3.40 -7.00 3.37
CA SER A 116 2.52 -6.69 4.52
C SER A 116 3.21 -6.61 5.87
N ARG A 117 4.51 -6.92 5.98
CA ARG A 117 5.22 -6.88 7.27
C ARG A 117 5.36 -5.42 7.73
N PRO A 118 4.86 -5.05 8.92
CA PRO A 118 4.92 -3.68 9.40
C PRO A 118 6.36 -3.19 9.60
N PHE A 119 6.56 -1.87 9.51
CA PHE A 119 7.86 -1.24 9.67
C PHE A 119 8.46 -1.50 11.07
N SER A 120 7.65 -1.48 12.12
CA SER A 120 8.09 -1.75 13.50
C SER A 120 8.76 -3.11 13.65
N TYR A 121 8.19 -4.16 13.06
CA TYR A 121 8.77 -5.51 13.11
C TYR A 121 10.11 -5.59 12.37
N ARG A 122 10.30 -4.78 11.32
CA ARG A 122 11.56 -4.70 10.57
C ARG A 122 12.62 -3.95 11.35
N MET A 123 12.23 -2.85 11.98
CA MET A 123 13.08 -2.08 12.89
C MET A 123 13.57 -2.95 14.05
N ASP A 124 12.68 -3.69 14.69
CA ASP A 124 13.03 -4.59 15.80
C ASP A 124 13.97 -5.72 15.36
N ALA A 125 13.78 -6.25 14.15
CA ALA A 125 14.70 -7.26 13.61
C ALA A 125 16.12 -6.68 13.44
N ARG A 126 16.26 -5.51 12.81
CA ARG A 126 17.57 -4.85 12.64
C ARG A 126 18.23 -4.49 13.97
N ARG A 127 17.45 -4.03 14.97
CA ARG A 127 17.96 -3.78 16.33
C ARG A 127 18.48 -5.06 17.00
N ARG A 128 17.75 -6.17 16.88
CA ARG A 128 18.18 -7.48 17.42
C ARG A 128 19.42 -8.03 16.73
N GLU A 129 19.59 -7.74 15.44
CA GLU A 129 20.81 -8.05 14.68
C GLU A 129 22.01 -7.17 15.05
N GLY A 130 21.83 -6.19 15.95
CA GLY A 130 22.88 -5.28 16.39
C GLY A 130 23.16 -4.15 15.40
N SER A 131 22.21 -3.83 14.52
CA SER A 131 22.33 -2.67 13.64
C SER A 131 22.50 -1.38 14.45
N LYS A 132 23.47 -0.58 14.02
CA LYS A 132 23.74 0.76 14.57
C LYS A 132 22.82 1.83 14.01
N PHE A 133 22.26 1.58 12.82
CA PHE A 133 21.38 2.51 12.10
C PHE A 133 20.20 1.73 11.51
N PRO A 134 19.31 1.18 12.34
CA PRO A 134 18.22 0.33 11.89
C PRO A 134 17.29 1.07 10.91
N GLU A 135 17.15 2.40 11.03
CA GLU A 135 16.36 3.21 10.11
C GLU A 135 16.95 3.21 8.69
N ILE A 136 18.28 3.25 8.56
CA ILE A 136 18.99 3.23 7.27
C ILE A 136 18.90 1.84 6.65
N ASP A 137 19.14 0.81 7.46
CA ASP A 137 19.06 -0.59 7.01
C ASP A 137 17.64 -0.95 6.54
N VAL A 138 16.62 -0.57 7.32
CA VAL A 138 15.22 -0.80 6.93
C VAL A 138 14.84 0.05 5.72
N PHE A 139 15.37 1.26 5.56
CA PHE A 139 15.17 2.03 4.32
C PHE A 139 15.73 1.26 3.11
N GLY A 140 16.94 0.71 3.23
CA GLY A 140 17.53 -0.21 2.25
C GLY A 140 16.59 -1.36 1.90
N ASP A 141 16.12 -2.08 2.91
CA ASP A 141 15.25 -3.25 2.76
C ASP A 141 13.88 -2.95 2.15
N VAL A 142 13.36 -1.74 2.33
CA VAL A 142 11.97 -1.39 1.99
C VAL A 142 11.87 -0.63 0.68
N TYR A 143 12.89 0.15 0.31
CA TYR A 143 12.82 1.09 -0.80
C TYR A 143 13.90 0.87 -1.86
N VAL A 144 15.07 0.36 -1.52
CA VAL A 144 16.15 0.18 -2.50
C VAL A 144 15.84 -1.03 -3.37
N ARG A 145 15.80 -0.82 -4.68
CA ARG A 145 15.57 -1.85 -5.70
C ARG A 145 16.30 -1.48 -6.98
N PRO A 146 16.79 -2.48 -7.73
CA PRO A 146 17.37 -2.26 -9.05
C PRO A 146 16.43 -1.44 -9.94
N GLY A 147 16.95 -0.34 -10.49
CA GLY A 147 16.21 0.54 -11.39
C GLY A 147 15.45 1.69 -10.70
N ASN A 148 15.56 1.83 -9.38
CA ASN A 148 15.13 3.04 -8.67
C ASN A 148 16.35 3.87 -8.23
N GLU A 149 16.93 4.60 -9.17
CA GLU A 149 18.15 5.40 -8.98
C GLU A 149 18.01 6.40 -7.81
N LEU A 150 16.81 6.98 -7.61
CA LEU A 150 16.58 7.90 -6.51
C LEU A 150 16.69 7.21 -5.15
N ALA A 151 16.06 6.04 -4.98
CA ALA A 151 16.15 5.29 -3.73
C ALA A 151 17.58 4.79 -3.47
N GLU A 152 18.28 4.34 -4.51
CA GLU A 152 19.69 3.93 -4.43
C GLU A 152 20.62 5.09 -4.04
N SER A 153 20.44 6.26 -4.66
CA SER A 153 21.19 7.48 -4.35
C SER A 153 20.95 7.93 -2.90
N LEU A 154 19.69 8.00 -2.47
CA LEU A 154 19.34 8.38 -1.10
C LEU A 154 19.95 7.41 -0.08
N HIS A 155 19.84 6.11 -0.31
CA HIS A 155 20.40 5.10 0.58
C HIS A 155 21.93 5.20 0.65
N THR A 156 22.60 5.40 -0.48
CA THR A 156 24.06 5.61 -0.53
C THR A 156 24.47 6.82 0.33
N THR A 157 23.80 7.96 0.15
CA THR A 157 24.07 9.16 0.97
C THR A 157 23.79 8.93 2.45
N MET A 158 22.75 8.18 2.82
CA MET A 158 22.46 7.83 4.21
C MET A 158 23.59 6.98 4.80
N VAL A 159 24.06 5.96 4.09
CA VAL A 159 25.17 5.08 4.51
C VAL A 159 26.46 5.88 4.67
N GLU A 160 26.82 6.72 3.70
CA GLU A 160 28.01 7.58 3.78
C GLU A 160 27.96 8.50 5.00
N ARG A 161 26.82 9.16 5.24
CA ARG A 161 26.65 10.00 6.44
C ARG A 161 26.76 9.22 7.73
N SER A 162 26.20 8.01 7.77
CA SER A 162 26.28 7.14 8.95
C SER A 162 27.73 6.75 9.28
N GLN A 163 28.55 6.53 8.25
CA GLN A 163 29.98 6.23 8.42
C GLN A 163 30.75 7.46 8.90
N LEU A 164 30.45 8.66 8.37
CA LEU A 164 31.04 9.91 8.83
C LEU A 164 30.73 10.17 10.30
N VAL A 165 29.47 9.98 10.73
CA VAL A 165 29.08 10.10 12.15
C VAL A 165 29.90 9.15 13.02
N LEU A 166 30.05 7.89 12.61
CA LEU A 166 30.87 6.93 13.35
C LEU A 166 32.35 7.33 13.43
N GLN A 167 32.90 7.87 12.34
CA GLN A 167 34.29 8.30 12.28
C GLN A 167 34.54 9.54 13.13
N GLU A 168 33.61 10.51 13.11
CA GLU A 168 33.66 11.70 13.94
C GLU A 168 33.59 11.34 15.42
N SER A 169 32.64 10.50 15.82
CA SER A 169 32.55 10.00 17.19
C SER A 169 33.82 9.27 17.64
N ALA A 170 34.45 8.49 16.75
CA ALA A 170 35.71 7.82 17.05
C ALA A 170 36.89 8.80 17.21
N SER A 171 36.88 9.94 16.51
CA SER A 171 37.94 10.94 16.52
C SER A 171 37.90 11.87 17.73
N GLN A 172 36.75 11.98 18.41
CA GLN A 172 36.59 12.77 19.63
C GLN A 172 37.13 12.06 20.89
N LEU A 173 37.52 10.79 20.80
CA LEU A 173 38.09 10.04 21.91
C LEU A 173 39.60 10.28 22.03
N PRO A 174 40.14 10.50 23.25
CA PRO A 174 41.58 10.64 23.46
C PRO A 174 42.35 9.40 22.94
N PRO A 175 43.53 9.59 22.31
CA PRO A 175 44.32 8.48 21.76
C PRO A 175 44.80 7.47 22.82
N GLU A 176 44.77 7.83 24.11
CA GLU A 176 45.15 6.96 25.23
C GLU A 176 43.97 6.29 25.94
N THR A 177 42.76 6.31 25.35
CA THR A 177 41.57 5.71 25.99
C THR A 177 41.74 4.19 26.12
N PRO A 178 41.74 3.62 27.34
CA PRO A 178 41.80 2.18 27.54
C PRO A 178 40.62 1.47 26.84
N SER A 179 40.85 0.28 26.25
CA SER A 179 39.87 -0.39 25.39
C SER A 179 38.49 -0.64 26.05
N ASN A 180 38.45 -0.78 27.38
CA ASN A 180 37.22 -0.91 28.16
C ASN A 180 36.43 0.42 28.29
N LEU A 181 37.10 1.55 28.44
CA LEU A 181 36.48 2.89 28.43
C LEU A 181 35.99 3.27 27.03
N TRP A 182 36.72 2.85 25.99
CA TRP A 182 36.31 2.97 24.59
C TRP A 182 35.01 2.19 24.31
N LEU A 183 34.90 0.96 24.81
CA LEU A 183 33.68 0.16 24.71
C LEU A 183 32.52 0.80 25.48
N LEU A 184 32.77 1.33 26.69
CA LEU A 184 31.75 1.94 27.53
C LEU A 184 31.17 3.23 26.90
N HIS A 185 32.02 4.13 26.40
CA HIS A 185 31.58 5.37 25.74
C HIS A 185 30.74 5.06 24.51
N ARG A 186 31.19 4.09 23.70
CA ARG A 186 30.46 3.62 22.52
C ARG A 186 29.14 2.91 22.88
N MET A 187 29.02 2.30 24.05
CA MET A 187 27.75 1.71 24.49
C MET A 187 26.77 2.75 25.04
N LEU A 188 27.27 3.87 25.58
CA LEU A 188 26.46 4.92 26.20
C LEU A 188 25.92 5.94 25.19
N ASP A 189 26.68 6.30 24.16
CA ASP A 189 26.23 7.23 23.11
C ASP A 189 25.17 6.63 22.15
N PHE A 190 25.02 5.30 22.15
CA PHE A 190 24.05 4.57 21.30
C PHE A 190 22.69 4.32 21.97
N ARG A 191 22.46 4.84 23.19
CA ARG A 191 21.13 4.86 23.81
C ARG A 191 20.50 6.25 23.66
N SER A 192 19.98 6.56 22.49
CA SER A 192 19.00 7.66 22.29
C SER A 192 17.94 7.25 21.30
#